data_AF-A0A7J2IQY1-F1
#
_entry.id   AF-A0A7J2IQY1-F1
#
_cell.length_a   1.000
_cell.length_b   1.000
_cell.length_c   1.000
_cell.angle_alpha   90.00
_cell.angle_beta   90.00
_cell.angle_gamma   90.00
#
_symmetry.space_group_name_H-M   'P 1'
#
loop_
_entity.id
_entity.type
_entity.pdbx_description
1 polymer ?
#
loop_
_entity_poly.entity_id
_entity_poly.type
_entity_poly.pdbx_seq_one_letter_code
_entity_poly.pdbx_strand_id
1 'polypeptide(L)'
;MSKDRVIGGGMLIAAIIIWILYTLYGFLLILFPDLPVPKPNFNLINIPVTIVWLAVTAVLFIAAWIGYTLATTPPPKPIEEIEKELEEELKQIETKEEKTSSEP
;
A
#
# COMPACT_ATOMS: atom_id res chain seq x y z
N MET A 1 -16.68 -6.82 1.69
CA MET A 1 -15.38 -6.10 1.70
C MET A 1 -15.66 -4.62 1.53
N SER A 2 -15.06 -3.75 2.33
CA SER A 2 -15.19 -2.30 2.14
C SER A 2 -14.72 -1.94 0.71
N LYS A 3 -15.47 -1.07 0.03
CA LYS A 3 -15.14 -0.63 -1.34
C LYS A 3 -13.71 -0.11 -1.42
N ASP A 4 -13.24 0.51 -0.33
CA ASP A 4 -11.88 1.05 -0.17
C ASP A 4 -10.80 -0.04 -0.22
N ARG A 5 -11.08 -1.23 0.32
CA ARG A 5 -10.15 -2.37 0.28
C ARG A 5 -10.01 -2.95 -1.13
N VAL A 6 -11.09 -2.94 -1.91
CA VAL A 6 -11.07 -3.39 -3.32
C VAL A 6 -10.29 -2.39 -4.18
N ILE A 7 -10.45 -1.10 -3.92
CA ILE A 7 -9.71 -0.03 -4.60
C ILE A 7 -8.21 -0.12 -4.26
N GLY A 8 -7.86 -0.28 -2.98
CA GLY A 8 -6.47 -0.44 -2.55
C GLY A 8 -5.80 -1.68 -3.15
N GLY A 9 -6.48 -2.84 -3.12
CA GLY A 9 -5.99 -4.07 -3.71
C GLY A 9 -5.84 -3.99 -5.24
N GLY A 10 -6.81 -3.39 -5.92
CA GLY A 10 -6.76 -3.16 -7.37
C GLY A 10 -5.59 -2.24 -7.77
N MET A 11 -5.35 -1.18 -7.01
CA MET A 11 -4.24 -0.25 -7.25
C MET A 11 -2.87 -0.94 -7.05
N LEU A 12 -2.73 -1.77 -6.02
CA LEU A 12 -1.51 -2.54 -5.79
C LEU A 12 -1.20 -3.50 -6.94
N ILE A 13 -2.20 -4.28 -7.38
CA ILE A 13 -2.04 -5.23 -8.49
C ILE A 13 -1.71 -4.49 -9.79
N ALA A 14 -2.42 -3.39 -10.08
CA ALA A 14 -2.16 -2.57 -11.25
C ALA A 14 -0.74 -1.99 -11.26
N ALA A 15 -0.26 -1.46 -10.13
CA ALA A 15 1.09 -0.92 -10.01
C ALA A 15 2.17 -1.98 -10.28
N ILE A 16 2.00 -3.20 -9.76
CA ILE A 16 2.92 -4.32 -9.98
C ILE A 16 2.92 -4.73 -11.46
N ILE A 17 1.74 -4.86 -12.08
CA ILE A 17 1.62 -5.23 -13.50
C ILE A 17 2.29 -4.17 -14.38
N ILE A 18 2.02 -2.89 -14.15
CA ILE A 18 2.62 -1.79 -14.89
C ILE A 18 4.14 -1.81 -14.74
N TRP A 19 4.65 -2.03 -13.52
CA TRP A 19 6.08 -2.10 -13.27
C TRP A 19 6.76 -3.26 -14.01
N ILE A 20 6.15 -4.44 -14.01
CA ILE A 20 6.66 -5.61 -14.74
C ILE A 20 6.67 -5.34 -16.25
N LEU A 21 5.57 -4.84 -16.81
CA LEU A 21 5.48 -4.53 -18.24
C LEU A 21 6.50 -3.46 -18.65
N TYR A 22 6.65 -2.41 -17.84
CA TYR A 22 7.65 -1.35 -18.07
C TYR A 22 9.08 -1.89 -18.05
N THR A 23 9.40 -2.73 -17.06
CA THR A 23 10.74 -3.34 -16.91
C THR A 23 11.04 -4.31 -18.05
N LEU A 24 10.08 -5.17 -18.42
CA LEU A 24 10.21 -6.08 -19.54
C LEU A 24 10.38 -5.33 -20.86
N TYR A 25 9.60 -4.27 -21.08
CA TYR A 25 9.72 -3.44 -22.28
C TYR A 25 11.11 -2.80 -22.40
N GLY A 26 11.60 -2.18 -21.32
CA GLY A 26 12.94 -1.60 -21.28
C GLY A 26 14.04 -2.65 -21.51
N PHE A 27 13.91 -3.83 -20.90
CA PHE A 27 14.85 -4.93 -21.07
C PHE A 27 14.85 -5.50 -22.50
N LEU A 28 13.67 -5.67 -23.13
CA LEU A 28 13.52 -6.12 -24.51
C LEU A 28 14.18 -5.16 -25.50
N LEU A 29 14.06 -3.85 -25.28
CA LEU A 29 14.71 -2.84 -26.12
C LEU A 29 16.24 -2.89 -26.02
N ILE A 30 16.78 -3.24 -24.85
CA ILE A 30 18.23 -3.40 -24.65
C ILE A 30 18.74 -4.69 -25.32
N LEU A 31 18.00 -5.79 -25.18
CA LEU A 31 18.41 -7.09 -25.71
C LEU A 31 18.18 -7.22 -27.23
N PHE A 32 17.11 -6.63 -27.75
CA PHE A 32 16.71 -6.69 -29.15
C PHE A 32 16.49 -5.27 -29.70
N PRO A 33 17.58 -4.55 -30.00
CA PRO A 33 17.50 -3.16 -30.45
C PRO A 33 16.78 -2.99 -31.78
N ASP A 34 16.68 -4.02 -32.62
CA ASP A 34 16.06 -3.97 -33.95
C ASP A 34 14.57 -4.33 -33.98
N LEU A 35 13.93 -4.52 -32.83
CA LEU A 35 12.49 -4.79 -32.78
C LEU A 35 11.68 -3.66 -33.44
N PRO A 36 10.63 -3.99 -34.22
CA PRO A 36 9.72 -3.03 -34.84
C PRO A 36 8.72 -2.48 -33.81
N VAL A 37 9.22 -1.98 -32.69
CA VAL A 37 8.43 -1.37 -31.61
C VAL A 37 8.68 0.14 -31.54
N PRO A 38 7.72 0.95 -31.07
CA PRO A 38 7.88 2.39 -30.98
C PRO A 38 8.97 2.79 -29.98
N LYS A 39 10.17 3.12 -30.47
CA LYS A 39 11.27 3.57 -29.60
C LYS A 39 11.08 5.04 -29.25
N PRO A 40 11.16 5.42 -27.98
CA PRO A 40 11.12 6.82 -27.64
C PRO A 40 12.43 7.51 -28.07
N ASN A 41 12.32 8.71 -28.64
CA ASN A 41 13.44 9.53 -29.13
C ASN A 41 14.24 10.19 -27.98
N PHE A 42 14.49 9.46 -26.89
CA PHE A 42 15.38 9.96 -25.85
C PHE A 42 16.82 9.86 -26.38
N ASN A 43 17.61 10.93 -26.26
CA ASN A 43 19.06 10.83 -26.40
C ASN A 43 19.59 10.07 -25.18
N LEU A 44 19.54 8.74 -25.22
CA LEU A 44 20.02 7.83 -24.17
C LEU A 44 21.47 8.10 -23.76
N ILE A 45 22.23 8.80 -24.60
CA ILE A 45 23.64 9.14 -24.37
C ILE A 45 23.84 10.12 -23.21
N ASN A 46 22.82 10.90 -22.83
CA ASN A 46 22.94 11.93 -21.79
C ASN A 46 22.35 11.52 -20.42
N ILE A 47 21.49 10.50 -20.36
CA ILE A 47 20.91 10.02 -19.10
C ILE A 47 21.07 8.50 -19.03
N PRO A 48 21.69 7.96 -17.97
CA PRO A 48 21.75 6.52 -17.77
C PRO A 48 20.32 5.96 -17.72
N VAL A 49 20.00 5.06 -18.65
CA VAL A 49 18.70 4.36 -18.72
C VAL A 49 18.34 3.72 -17.37
N THR A 50 19.36 3.25 -16.65
CA THR A 50 19.25 2.69 -15.30
C THR A 50 18.72 3.71 -14.28
N ILE A 51 19.11 4.99 -14.37
CA ILE A 51 18.62 6.05 -13.47
C ILE A 51 17.15 6.35 -13.74
N VAL A 52 16.74 6.44 -15.02
CA VAL A 52 15.34 6.66 -15.39
C VAL A 52 14.48 5.48 -14.95
N TRP A 53 14.94 4.26 -15.19
CA TRP A 53 14.25 3.05 -14.75
C TRP A 53 14.11 3.00 -13.22
N LEU A 54 15.16 3.34 -12.49
CA LEU A 54 15.15 3.37 -11.03
C LEU A 54 14.18 4.44 -10.50
N ALA A 55 14.17 5.64 -11.10
CA ALA A 55 13.24 6.71 -10.73
C ALA A 55 11.77 6.28 -10.93
N VAL A 56 11.44 5.69 -12.08
CA VAL A 56 10.08 5.19 -12.35
C VAL A 56 9.71 4.05 -11.41
N THR A 57 10.64 3.13 -11.15
CA THR A 57 10.46 2.03 -10.20
C THR A 57 10.17 2.55 -8.79
N ALA A 58 10.90 3.56 -8.33
CA ALA A 58 10.69 4.16 -7.01
C ALA A 58 9.28 4.78 -6.89
N VAL A 59 8.81 5.49 -7.92
CA VAL A 59 7.45 6.08 -7.93
C VAL A 59 6.38 4.99 -7.89
N LEU A 60 6.52 3.94 -8.71
CA LEU A 60 5.57 2.81 -8.72
C LEU A 60 5.59 2.04 -7.42
N PHE A 61 6.75 1.92 -6.77
CA PHE A 61 6.87 1.31 -5.45
C PHE A 61 6.11 2.09 -4.38
N ILE A 62 6.21 3.43 -4.39
CA ILE A 62 5.43 4.30 -3.49
C ILE A 62 3.94 4.12 -3.75
N ALA A 63 3.50 4.09 -5.01
CA ALA A 63 2.09 3.88 -5.37
C ALA A 63 1.58 2.50 -4.90
N ALA A 64 2.38 1.44 -5.08
CA ALA A 64 2.06 0.10 -4.60
C ALA A 64 1.98 0.06 -3.06
N TRP A 65 2.90 0.74 -2.37
CA TRP A 65 2.88 0.85 -0.91
C TRP A 65 1.62 1.56 -0.41
N ILE A 66 1.18 2.63 -1.07
CA ILE A 66 -0.09 3.30 -0.74
C ILE A 66 -1.28 2.37 -1.00
N GLY A 67 -1.27 1.59 -2.08
CA GLY A 67 -2.30 0.58 -2.34
C GLY A 67 -2.34 -0.49 -1.25
N TYR A 68 -1.17 -0.92 -0.78
CA TYR A 68 -1.04 -1.87 0.32
C TYR A 68 -1.62 -1.32 1.63
N THR A 69 -1.26 -0.09 2.01
CA THR A 69 -1.79 0.51 3.25
C THR A 69 -3.30 0.69 3.18
N LEU A 70 -3.87 1.13 2.05
CA LEU A 70 -5.33 1.24 1.87
C LEU A 70 -6.07 -0.10 1.86
N ALA A 71 -5.44 -1.17 1.37
CA ALA A 71 -6.03 -2.51 1.41
C ALA A 71 -6.02 -3.10 2.83
N THR A 72 -4.96 -2.81 3.58
CA THR A 72 -4.72 -3.38 4.91
C THR A 72 -5.29 -2.55 6.05
N THR A 73 -5.64 -1.27 5.85
CA THR A 73 -6.36 -0.48 6.84
C THR A 73 -7.79 -1.03 7.00
N PRO A 74 -8.14 -1.60 8.17
CA PRO A 74 -9.52 -1.86 8.50
C PRO A 74 -10.22 -0.50 8.62
N PRO A 75 -11.48 -0.35 8.16
CA PRO A 75 -12.25 0.83 8.52
C PRO A 75 -12.18 0.97 10.05
N PRO A 76 -11.94 2.20 10.57
CA PRO A 76 -11.89 2.42 12.01
C PRO A 76 -13.14 1.80 12.63
N LYS A 77 -12.97 1.00 13.70
CA LYS A 77 -14.09 0.35 14.39
C LYS A 77 -15.17 1.42 14.66
N PRO A 78 -16.47 1.08 14.55
CA PRO A 78 -17.53 1.99 14.94
C PRO A 78 -17.28 2.52 16.35
N ILE A 79 -17.38 3.84 16.55
CA ILE A 79 -17.12 4.48 17.85
C ILE A 79 -17.95 3.81 18.98
N GLU A 80 -19.15 3.32 18.66
CA GLU A 80 -20.04 2.61 19.59
C GLU A 80 -19.45 1.32 20.18
N GLU A 81 -18.63 0.57 19.43
CA GLU A 81 -17.97 -0.65 19.95
C GLU A 81 -16.80 -0.30 20.87
N ILE A 82 -16.08 0.79 20.55
CA ILE A 82 -14.97 1.30 21.38
C ILE A 82 -15.51 1.90 22.69
N GLU A 83 -16.63 2.65 22.63
CA GLU A 83 -17.29 3.18 23.83
C GLU A 83 -17.81 2.06 24.73
N LYS A 84 -18.42 1.00 24.17
CA LYS A 84 -18.87 -0.15 24.96
C LYS A 84 -17.73 -0.95 25.58
N GLU A 85 -16.65 -1.22 24.83
CA GLU A 85 -15.44 -1.87 25.37
C GLU A 85 -14.85 -1.02 26.52
N LEU A 86 -14.79 0.31 26.38
CA LEU A 86 -14.26 1.22 27.41
C LEU A 86 -15.17 1.32 28.64
N GLU A 87 -16.49 1.35 28.44
CA GLU A 87 -17.47 1.42 29.53
C GLU A 87 -17.54 0.10 30.32
N GLU A 88 -17.35 -1.04 29.67
CA GLU A 88 -17.22 -2.35 30.33
C GLU A 88 -15.90 -2.47 31.12
N GLU A 89 -14.78 -1.97 30.58
CA GLU A 89 -13.51 -1.91 31.32
C GLU A 89 -13.62 -1.00 32.55
N LEU A 90 -14.22 0.19 32.42
CA LEU A 90 -14.48 1.11 33.52
C LEU A 90 -15.34 0.48 34.62
N LYS A 91 -16.47 -0.16 34.25
CA LYS A 91 -17.36 -0.86 35.21
C LYS A 91 -16.66 -2.01 35.92
N GLN A 92 -15.77 -2.74 35.24
CA GLN A 92 -14.99 -3.81 35.87
C GLN A 92 -13.95 -3.27 36.87
N ILE A 93 -13.35 -2.11 36.58
CA ILE A 93 -12.40 -1.46 37.49
C ILE A 93 -13.14 -0.93 38.73
N GLU A 94 -14.27 -0.26 38.55
CA GLU A 94 -15.12 0.24 39.64
C GLU A 94 -15.59 -0.89 40.56
N THR A 95 -16.06 -2.00 39.96
CA THR A 95 -16.51 -3.19 40.73
C THR A 95 -15.36 -3.87 41.47
N LYS A 96 -14.12 -3.80 40.95
CA LYS A 96 -12.93 -4.34 41.63
C LYS A 96 -12.49 -3.43 42.78
N GLU A 97 -12.46 -2.11 42.57
CA GLU A 97 -12.13 -1.16 43.64
C GLU A 97 -13.15 -1.18 44.78
N GLU A 98 -14.44 -1.30 44.48
CA GLU A 98 -15.50 -1.39 45.48
C GLU A 98 -15.39 -2.69 46.31
N LYS A 99 -15.04 -3.81 45.66
CA LYS A 99 -14.77 -5.09 46.34
C LYS A 99 -13.52 -5.03 47.21
N THR A 100 -12.41 -4.49 46.69
CA THR A 100 -11.15 -4.33 47.44
C THR A 100 -11.25 -3.31 48.58
N SER A 101 -12.11 -2.30 48.48
CA SER A 101 -12.36 -1.32 49.54
C SER A 101 -13.37 -1.79 50.60
N SER A 102 -14.13 -2.86 50.33
CA SER A 102 -15.14 -3.43 51.24
C SER A 102 -14.68 -4.68 52.00
N GLU A 103 -13.48 -5.19 51.70
CA GLU A 103 -12.87 -6.33 52.40
C GLU A 103 -11.91 -5.80 53.51
N PRO A 104 -12.22 -6.00 54.81
CA PRO A 104 -11.44 -5.50 55.95
C PRO A 104 -10.14 -6.27 56.24
#